data_AF-A0A353HAQ4-F1
#
_entry.id   AF-A0A353HAQ4-F1
#
_cell.length_a   1.000
_cell.length_b   1.000
_cell.length_c   1.000
_cell.angle_alpha   90.00
_cell.angle_beta   90.00
_cell.angle_gamma   90.00
#
_symmetry.space_group_name_H-M   'P 1'
#
loop_
_entity.id
_entity.type
_entity.pdbx_description
1 polymer ?
#
loop_
_entity_poly.entity_id
_entity_poly.type
_entity_poly.pdbx_seq_one_letter_code
_entity_poly.pdbx_strand_id
1 'polypeptide(L)'
;MKNIQWFPGHMSKSMREISENAKLIDGVIYVLDARAPFSCINFKLNGIFNSKPIVYALNKSDLVESVDLKRLLSEFKNKSMTAVSVTGTDKKTVSNALRVLKTQLAEKIERYKLKGNRPLRVMVIGIPNTGKSTIINTLCGQKKAVTGDKAGVTKNTQWLK
;
A
#
# COMPACT_ATOMS: atom_id res chain seq x y z
N MET A 1 -20.34 26.79 -1.35
CA MET A 1 -20.58 25.56 -2.16
C MET A 1 -20.73 24.38 -1.21
N LYS A 2 -21.84 23.63 -1.26
CA LYS A 2 -22.07 22.47 -0.37
C LYS A 2 -21.09 21.35 -0.74
N ASN A 3 -20.23 20.98 0.22
CA ASN A 3 -19.27 19.89 0.06
C ASN A 3 -20.05 18.57 0.12
N ILE A 4 -20.29 17.93 -1.03
CA ILE A 4 -21.07 16.69 -1.10
C ILE A 4 -20.21 15.56 -0.53
N GLN A 5 -20.64 15.02 0.61
CA GLN A 5 -19.96 13.91 1.28
C GLN A 5 -20.45 12.57 0.72
N TRP A 6 -19.77 12.11 -0.34
CA TRP A 6 -20.08 10.88 -1.07
C TRP A 6 -19.80 9.56 -0.33
N PHE A 7 -19.31 9.62 0.91
CA PHE A 7 -18.89 8.43 1.64
C PHE A 7 -19.65 8.29 2.97
N PRO A 8 -20.04 7.06 3.36
CA PRO A 8 -20.62 6.79 4.67
C PRO A 8 -19.74 7.35 5.80
N GLY A 9 -20.31 7.73 6.95
CA GLY A 9 -19.57 8.36 8.06
C GLY A 9 -18.29 7.61 8.48
N HIS A 10 -18.29 6.28 8.37
CA HIS A 10 -17.12 5.43 8.65
C HIS A 10 -15.95 5.67 7.69
N MET A 11 -16.21 5.96 6.41
CA MET A 11 -15.15 6.24 5.45
C MET A 11 -14.53 7.63 5.65
N SER A 12 -15.31 8.65 6.01
CA SER A 12 -14.78 9.97 6.37
C SER A 12 -13.87 9.88 7.60
N LYS A 13 -14.23 9.04 8.57
CA LYS A 13 -13.36 8.73 9.71
C LYS A 13 -12.06 8.07 9.25
N SER A 14 -12.13 7.03 8.40
CA SER A 14 -10.93 6.37 7.87
C SER A 14 -10.03 7.31 7.06
N MET A 15 -10.59 8.22 6.26
CA MET A 15 -9.83 9.22 5.51
C MET A 15 -9.10 10.20 6.43
N ARG A 16 -9.75 10.63 7.52
CA ARG A 16 -9.12 11.46 8.56
C ARG A 16 -7.99 10.71 9.27
N GLU A 17 -8.23 9.46 9.68
CA GLU A 17 -7.21 8.61 10.28
C GLU A 17 -6.01 8.38 9.36
N ILE A 18 -6.25 8.17 8.06
CA ILE A 18 -5.18 8.06 7.05
C ILE A 18 -4.41 9.37 6.98
N SER A 19 -5.06 10.53 6.97
CA SER A 19 -4.39 11.84 6.92
C SER A 19 -3.54 12.12 8.17
N GLU A 20 -4.03 11.79 9.35
CA GLU A 20 -3.30 11.95 10.61
C GLU A 20 -2.07 11.01 10.66
N ASN A 21 -2.27 9.73 10.34
CA ASN A 21 -1.18 8.75 10.30
C ASN A 21 -0.21 8.99 9.13
N ALA A 22 -0.68 9.59 8.03
CA ALA A 22 0.17 9.93 6.90
C ALA A 22 1.31 10.84 7.33
N LYS A 23 1.18 11.67 8.37
CA LYS A 23 2.29 12.50 8.88
C LYS A 23 3.42 11.68 9.52
N LEU A 24 3.09 10.53 10.08
CA LEU A 24 4.01 9.70 10.88
C LEU A 24 4.82 8.69 10.04
N ILE A 25 4.46 8.49 8.77
CA ILE A 25 5.05 7.49 7.89
C ILE A 25 6.10 8.09 6.94
N ASP A 26 6.94 7.23 6.40
CA ASP A 26 8.02 7.56 5.48
C ASP A 26 7.68 7.22 4.02
N GLY A 27 6.86 6.19 3.81
CA GLY A 27 6.41 5.76 2.48
C GLY A 27 5.17 4.88 2.53
N VAL A 28 4.66 4.53 1.35
CA VAL A 28 3.38 3.85 1.20
C VAL A 28 3.50 2.66 0.26
N ILE A 29 2.94 1.52 0.66
CA ILE A 29 2.62 0.40 -0.23
C ILE A 29 1.12 0.46 -0.52
N TYR A 30 0.77 0.82 -1.76
CA TYR A 30 -0.62 0.87 -2.21
C TYR A 30 -0.99 -0.47 -2.85
N VAL A 31 -1.81 -1.25 -2.16
CA VAL A 31 -2.26 -2.57 -2.61
C VAL A 31 -3.47 -2.45 -3.54
N LEU A 32 -3.28 -2.88 -4.79
CA LEU A 32 -4.29 -2.93 -5.84
C LEU A 32 -4.60 -4.39 -6.19
N ASP A 33 -5.77 -4.67 -6.75
CA ASP A 33 -6.08 -5.97 -7.35
C ASP A 33 -5.55 -5.98 -8.80
N ALA A 34 -4.67 -6.92 -9.15
CA ALA A 34 -4.03 -6.97 -10.47
C ALA A 34 -5.02 -7.17 -11.62
N ARG A 35 -6.22 -7.71 -11.35
CA ARG A 35 -7.28 -7.92 -12.36
C ARG A 35 -7.97 -6.62 -12.78
N ALA A 36 -8.01 -5.63 -11.89
CA ALA A 36 -8.65 -4.33 -12.13
C ALA A 36 -7.94 -3.20 -11.34
N PRO A 37 -6.67 -2.93 -11.64
CA PRO A 37 -5.80 -2.12 -10.79
C PRO A 37 -6.15 -0.64 -10.80
N PHE A 38 -6.48 -0.08 -11.97
CA PHE A 38 -6.85 1.32 -12.10
C PHE A 38 -8.16 1.64 -11.37
N SER A 39 -9.12 0.70 -11.37
CA SER A 39 -10.38 0.82 -10.62
C SER A 39 -10.19 0.79 -9.11
N CYS A 40 -9.08 0.23 -8.62
CA CYS A 40 -8.75 0.18 -7.20
C CYS A 40 -8.07 1.47 -6.68
N ILE A 41 -7.74 2.42 -7.56
CA ILE A 41 -7.06 3.66 -7.19
C ILE A 41 -8.08 4.69 -6.70
N ASN A 42 -7.85 5.24 -5.52
CA ASN A 42 -8.58 6.39 -5.01
C ASN A 42 -7.72 7.64 -5.14
N PHE A 43 -8.01 8.46 -6.15
CA PHE A 43 -7.26 9.67 -6.45
C PHE A 43 -7.20 10.68 -5.29
N LYS A 44 -8.19 10.67 -4.38
CA LYS A 44 -8.19 11.56 -3.20
C LYS A 44 -7.08 11.19 -2.21
N LEU A 45 -6.61 9.94 -2.21
CA LEU A 45 -5.50 9.51 -1.33
C LEU A 45 -4.15 10.07 -1.78
N ASN A 46 -3.96 10.31 -3.08
CA ASN A 46 -2.68 10.82 -3.60
C ASN A 46 -2.35 12.20 -3.01
N GLY A 47 -3.35 13.06 -2.81
CA GLY A 47 -3.17 14.37 -2.18
C GLY A 47 -2.77 14.30 -0.70
N ILE A 48 -3.05 13.20 -0.01
CA ILE A 48 -2.76 13.04 1.42
C ILE A 48 -1.28 12.76 1.69
N PHE A 49 -0.60 12.08 0.76
CA PHE A 49 0.76 11.60 1.00
C PHE A 49 1.86 12.62 0.68
N ASN A 50 1.53 13.85 0.26
CA ASN A 50 2.42 15.01 0.19
C ASN A 50 3.86 14.69 -0.28
N SER A 51 3.97 14.08 -1.47
CA SER A 51 5.23 13.68 -2.12
C SER A 51 6.01 12.51 -1.48
N LYS A 52 5.39 11.73 -0.59
CA LYS A 52 5.98 10.48 -0.10
C LYS A 52 6.00 9.43 -1.21
N PRO A 53 7.06 8.60 -1.30
CA PRO A 53 7.13 7.54 -2.30
C PRO A 53 6.00 6.53 -2.10
N ILE A 54 5.33 6.21 -3.20
CA ILE A 54 4.25 5.23 -3.29
C ILE A 54 4.70 4.11 -4.22
N VAL A 55 4.70 2.89 -3.71
CA VAL A 55 4.87 1.68 -4.52
C VAL A 55 3.52 0.99 -4.64
N TYR A 56 3.04 0.84 -5.88
CA TYR A 56 1.80 0.15 -6.19
C TYR A 56 2.06 -1.37 -6.25
N ALA A 57 1.52 -2.09 -5.27
CA ALA A 57 1.58 -3.54 -5.23
C ALA A 57 0.36 -4.11 -5.95
N LEU A 58 0.56 -4.61 -7.17
CA LEU A 58 -0.46 -5.29 -7.98
C LEU A 58 -0.64 -6.71 -7.43
N ASN A 59 -1.50 -6.85 -6.43
CA ASN A 59 -1.72 -8.08 -5.71
C ASN A 59 -2.63 -9.05 -6.48
N LYS A 60 -2.53 -10.36 -6.17
CA LYS A 60 -3.22 -11.45 -6.90
C LYS A 60 -2.73 -11.56 -8.34
N SER A 61 -1.43 -11.31 -8.56
CA SER A 61 -0.82 -11.43 -9.89
C SER A 61 -0.88 -12.84 -10.46
N ASP A 62 -1.05 -13.85 -9.61
CA ASP A 62 -1.30 -15.25 -9.98
C ASP A 62 -2.63 -15.47 -10.72
N LEU A 63 -3.57 -14.52 -10.64
CA LEU A 63 -4.85 -14.56 -11.34
C LEU A 63 -4.85 -13.84 -12.69
N VAL A 64 -3.68 -13.37 -13.14
CA VAL A 64 -3.52 -12.57 -14.37
C VAL A 64 -2.44 -13.20 -15.23
N GLU A 65 -2.70 -13.30 -16.53
CA GLU A 65 -1.74 -13.82 -17.49
C GLU A 65 -0.45 -12.98 -17.54
N SER A 66 0.68 -13.65 -17.75
CA SER A 66 1.99 -13.01 -17.68
C SER A 66 2.19 -11.88 -18.71
N VAL A 67 1.53 -11.99 -19.86
CA VAL A 67 1.55 -10.98 -20.93
C VAL A 67 0.81 -9.71 -20.49
N ASP A 68 -0.38 -9.87 -19.93
CA ASP A 68 -1.19 -8.74 -19.44
C ASP A 68 -0.55 -8.06 -18.24
N LEU A 69 0.06 -8.83 -17.34
CA LEU A 69 0.78 -8.28 -16.20
C LEU A 69 1.98 -7.42 -16.64
N LYS A 70 2.72 -7.83 -17.66
CA LYS A 70 3.83 -7.04 -18.24
C LYS A 70 3.34 -5.76 -18.89
N ARG A 71 2.22 -5.83 -19.63
CA ARG A 71 1.57 -4.65 -20.21
C ARG A 71 1.16 -3.67 -19.12
N LEU A 72 0.54 -4.18 -18.06
CA LEU A 72 0.08 -3.37 -16.95
C LEU A 72 1.23 -2.67 -16.22
N LEU A 73 2.31 -3.38 -15.92
CA LEU A 73 3.52 -2.79 -15.32
C LEU A 73 4.12 -1.69 -16.20
N SER A 74 4.11 -1.88 -17.52
CA SER A 74 4.54 -0.87 -18.49
C SER A 74 3.63 0.37 -18.48
N GLU A 75 2.31 0.18 -18.39
CA GLU A 75 1.36 1.30 -18.29
C GLU A 75 1.55 2.12 -17.01
N PHE A 76 1.79 1.47 -15.87
CA PHE A 76 2.14 2.16 -14.62
C PHE A 76 3.45 2.94 -14.76
N LYS A 77 4.48 2.33 -15.36
CA LYS A 77 5.76 3.00 -15.63
C LYS A 77 5.60 4.23 -16.51
N ASN A 78 4.78 4.14 -17.57
CA ASN A 78 4.49 5.26 -18.49
C ASN A 78 3.78 6.43 -17.80
N LYS A 79 3.03 6.15 -16.72
CA LYS A 79 2.39 7.16 -15.87
C LYS A 79 3.29 7.64 -14.71
N SER A 80 4.58 7.30 -14.73
CA SER A 80 5.55 7.59 -13.66
C SER A 80 5.14 7.00 -12.30
N MET A 81 4.36 5.92 -12.31
CA MET A 81 3.93 5.21 -11.11
C MET A 81 4.80 3.96 -10.93
N THR A 82 5.43 3.82 -9.76
CA THR A 82 6.25 2.64 -9.48
C THR A 82 5.34 1.47 -9.08
N ALA A 83 5.23 0.46 -9.94
CA ALA A 83 4.42 -0.72 -9.68
C ALA A 83 5.25 -2.00 -9.66
N VAL A 84 4.80 -2.97 -8.85
CA VAL A 84 5.38 -4.31 -8.76
C VAL A 84 4.25 -5.33 -8.71
N SER A 85 4.45 -6.49 -9.33
CA SER A 85 3.55 -7.63 -9.19
C SER A 85 3.76 -8.30 -7.83
N VAL A 86 2.64 -8.66 -7.19
CA VAL A 86 2.64 -9.29 -5.88
C VAL A 86 1.63 -10.43 -5.85
N THR A 87 2.06 -11.56 -5.28
CA THR A 87 1.14 -12.57 -4.78
C THR A 87 1.25 -12.53 -3.27
N GLY A 88 0.18 -12.09 -2.59
CA GLY A 88 0.24 -11.70 -1.17
C GLY A 88 0.68 -12.81 -0.22
N THR A 89 0.56 -14.08 -0.62
CA THR A 89 1.03 -15.27 0.11
C THR A 89 2.50 -15.59 -0.15
N ASP A 90 3.09 -15.09 -1.24
CA ASP A 90 4.50 -15.30 -1.57
C ASP A 90 5.38 -14.22 -0.94
N LYS A 91 6.23 -14.64 -0.01
CA LYS A 91 7.18 -13.77 0.69
C LYS A 91 8.17 -13.09 -0.26
N LYS A 92 8.57 -13.73 -1.36
CA LYS A 92 9.57 -13.17 -2.29
C LYS A 92 9.02 -11.94 -2.99
N THR A 93 7.83 -12.04 -3.59
CA THR A 93 7.18 -10.91 -4.29
C THR A 93 6.76 -9.80 -3.33
N VAL A 94 6.24 -10.14 -2.15
CA VAL A 94 5.89 -9.16 -1.12
C VAL A 94 7.13 -8.40 -0.61
N SER A 95 8.23 -9.11 -0.34
CA SER A 95 9.50 -8.48 0.08
C SER A 95 10.11 -7.60 -1.01
N ASN A 96 9.88 -7.95 -2.28
CA ASN A 96 10.30 -7.13 -3.41
C ASN A 96 9.62 -5.75 -3.40
N ALA A 97 8.33 -5.67 -3.10
CA ALA A 97 7.62 -4.39 -2.97
C ALA A 97 8.24 -3.49 -1.88
N LEU A 98 8.54 -4.08 -0.72
CA LEU A 98 9.21 -3.36 0.36
C LEU A 98 10.64 -2.94 -0.02
N ARG A 99 11.37 -3.79 -0.75
CA ARG A 99 12.72 -3.49 -1.24
C ARG A 99 12.72 -2.29 -2.19
N VAL A 100 11.82 -2.26 -3.17
CA VAL A 100 11.68 -1.14 -4.12
C VAL A 100 11.36 0.15 -3.37
N LEU A 101 10.45 0.10 -2.39
CA LEU A 101 10.14 1.26 -1.55
C LEU A 101 11.36 1.73 -0.74
N LYS A 102 12.14 0.80 -0.16
CA LYS A 102 13.37 1.13 0.57
C LYS A 102 14.42 1.79 -0.33
N THR A 103 14.53 1.37 -1.59
CA THR A 103 15.42 2.02 -2.57
C THR A 103 15.03 3.48 -2.79
N GLN A 104 13.73 3.78 -2.90
CA GLN A 104 13.24 5.17 -3.01
C GLN A 104 13.43 5.99 -1.73
N LEU A 105 13.68 5.33 -0.59
CA LEU A 105 13.89 5.95 0.71
C LEU A 105 15.34 5.86 1.18
N ALA A 106 16.28 5.47 0.31
CA ALA A 106 17.67 5.21 0.69
C ALA A 106 18.33 6.39 1.42
N GLU A 107 18.23 7.60 0.87
CA GLU A 107 18.76 8.82 1.50
C GLU A 107 18.15 9.10 2.87
N LYS A 108 16.87 8.75 3.06
CA LYS A 108 16.17 8.95 4.33
C LYS A 108 16.62 7.91 5.36
N ILE A 109 16.81 6.67 4.91
CA ILE A 109 17.33 5.57 5.72
C ILE A 109 18.75 5.91 6.20
N GLU A 110 19.62 6.42 5.34
CA GLU A 110 20.97 6.86 5.72
C GLU A 110 20.95 7.98 6.75
N ARG A 111 20.13 9.02 6.52
CA ARG A 111 19.92 10.09 7.50
C ARG A 111 19.43 9.56 8.85
N TYR A 112 18.58 8.53 8.86
CA TYR A 112 18.11 7.91 10.09
C TYR A 112 19.16 7.08 10.80
N LYS A 113 20.06 6.41 10.06
CA LYS A 113 21.22 5.72 10.66
C LYS A 113 22.11 6.71 11.41
N LEU A 114 22.39 7.87 10.82
CA LEU A 114 23.22 8.92 11.44
C LEU A 114 22.58 9.57 12.68
N LYS A 115 21.25 9.64 12.75
CA LYS A 115 20.50 10.29 13.84
C LYS A 115 19.98 9.32 14.92
N GLY A 116 20.64 8.18 15.13
CA GLY A 116 20.27 7.22 16.18
C GLY A 116 19.34 6.09 15.73
N ASN A 117 19.43 5.68 14.46
CA ASN A 117 18.80 4.48 13.90
C ASN A 117 17.28 4.38 14.08
N ARG A 118 16.55 5.46 13.76
CA ARG A 118 15.08 5.47 13.78
C ARG A 118 14.52 4.43 12.77
N PRO A 119 13.53 3.59 13.15
CA PRO A 119 12.93 2.64 12.23
C PRO A 119 12.10 3.32 11.14
N LEU A 120 12.14 2.75 9.93
CA LEU A 120 11.32 3.17 8.80
C LEU A 120 9.85 2.81 9.05
N ARG A 121 8.95 3.77 8.86
CA ARG A 121 7.50 3.57 9.02
C ARG A 121 6.84 3.54 7.65
N VAL A 122 6.21 2.42 7.31
CA VAL A 122 5.53 2.23 6.02
C VAL A 122 4.05 1.97 6.26
N MET A 123 3.19 2.63 5.49
CA MET A 123 1.75 2.37 5.51
C MET A 123 1.36 1.43 4.37
N VAL A 124 0.51 0.46 4.66
CA VAL A 124 -0.13 -0.39 3.65
C VAL A 124 -1.58 0.06 3.48
N ILE A 125 -1.94 0.50 2.28
CA ILE A 125 -3.27 1.04 1.97
C ILE A 125 -3.91 0.34 0.77
N GLY A 126 -5.20 0.59 0.54
CA GLY A 126 -5.94 0.04 -0.59
C GLY A 126 -7.41 -0.20 -0.25
N ILE A 127 -8.25 -0.35 -1.27
CA ILE A 127 -9.69 -0.61 -1.09
C ILE A 127 -9.93 -1.96 -0.38
N PRO A 128 -11.14 -2.24 0.14
CA PRO A 128 -11.45 -3.54 0.75
C PRO A 128 -11.10 -4.72 -0.16
N ASN A 129 -10.72 -5.86 0.44
CA ASN A 129 -10.50 -7.14 -0.25
C ASN A 129 -9.36 -7.18 -1.31
N THR A 130 -8.49 -6.16 -1.38
CA THR A 130 -7.26 -6.20 -2.20
C THR A 130 -6.15 -7.06 -1.61
N GLY A 131 -6.30 -7.58 -0.38
CA GLY A 131 -5.32 -8.46 0.26
C GLY A 131 -4.27 -7.76 1.14
N LYS A 132 -4.55 -6.54 1.61
CA LYS A 132 -3.67 -5.78 2.53
C LYS A 132 -3.21 -6.59 3.75
N SER A 133 -4.14 -7.22 4.46
CA SER A 133 -3.83 -7.98 5.69
C SER A 133 -2.97 -9.21 5.40
N THR A 134 -3.17 -9.86 4.24
CA THR A 134 -2.32 -10.96 3.78
C THR A 134 -0.89 -10.47 3.56
N ILE A 135 -0.71 -9.37 2.82
CA ILE A 135 0.62 -8.77 2.59
C ILE A 135 1.30 -8.39 3.91
N ILE A 136 0.56 -7.76 4.82
CA ILE A 136 1.06 -7.39 6.16
C ILE A 136 1.53 -8.64 6.92
N ASN A 137 0.74 -9.70 6.98
CA ASN A 137 1.10 -10.94 7.66
C ASN A 137 2.33 -11.60 7.05
N THR A 138 2.42 -11.62 5.72
CA THR A 138 3.56 -12.15 4.98
C THR A 138 4.83 -11.35 5.27
N LEU A 139 4.75 -10.02 5.39
CA LEU A 139 5.88 -9.17 5.79
C LEU A 139 6.30 -9.42 7.25
N CYS A 140 5.35 -9.56 8.17
CA CYS A 140 5.62 -9.82 9.58
C CYS A 140 6.09 -11.26 9.86
N GLY A 141 5.95 -12.18 8.90
CA GLY A 141 6.27 -13.61 9.07
C GLY A 141 5.37 -14.33 10.10
N GLN A 142 4.28 -13.68 10.53
CA GLN A 142 3.34 -14.18 11.55
C GLN A 142 1.93 -13.65 11.22
N LYS A 143 0.87 -14.39 11.59
CA LYS A 143 -0.53 -13.99 11.42
C LYS A 143 -0.94 -12.90 12.44
N LYS A 144 -0.33 -11.72 12.39
CA LYS A 144 -0.59 -10.61 13.34
C LYS A 144 -1.82 -9.76 12.98
N ALA A 145 -2.07 -9.56 11.70
CA ALA A 145 -3.25 -8.86 11.18
C ALA A 145 -4.41 -9.85 10.95
N VAL A 146 -5.61 -9.48 11.37
CA VAL A 146 -6.81 -10.29 11.16
C VAL A 146 -7.14 -10.35 9.66
N THR A 147 -7.19 -11.57 9.11
CA THR A 147 -7.57 -11.88 7.71
C THR A 147 -8.91 -12.59 7.66
N GLY A 148 -9.74 -12.29 6.66
CA GLY A 148 -10.99 -12.99 6.39
C GLY A 148 -11.64 -12.48 5.10
N ASP A 149 -12.56 -13.26 4.52
CA ASP A 149 -13.16 -12.99 3.21
C ASP A 149 -14.23 -11.87 3.22
N LYS A 150 -14.66 -11.45 4.42
CA LYS A 150 -15.61 -10.34 4.58
C LYS A 150 -14.88 -8.99 4.56
N ALA A 151 -15.47 -7.99 3.87
CA ALA A 151 -14.96 -6.63 3.92
C ALA A 151 -15.05 -6.06 5.35
N GLY A 152 -14.05 -5.28 5.78
CA GLY A 152 -14.05 -4.62 7.10
C GLY A 152 -13.52 -5.44 8.28
N VAL A 153 -12.85 -6.57 8.01
CA VAL A 153 -12.24 -7.42 9.06
C VAL A 153 -11.16 -6.68 9.86
N THR A 154 -10.40 -5.78 9.23
CA THR A 154 -9.44 -4.91 9.92
C THR A 154 -10.12 -3.59 10.30
N LYS A 155 -10.47 -3.45 11.58
CA LYS A 155 -11.24 -2.29 12.10
C LYS A 155 -10.38 -1.12 12.60
N ASN A 156 -9.11 -1.36 12.97
CA ASN A 156 -8.23 -0.35 13.58
C ASN A 156 -6.86 -0.31 12.91
N THR A 157 -6.27 0.89 12.81
CA THR A 157 -4.86 1.07 12.40
C THR A 157 -3.94 0.48 13.47
N GLN A 158 -3.10 -0.50 13.11
CA GLN A 158 -2.15 -1.14 14.01
C GLN A 158 -0.72 -0.95 13.50
N TRP A 159 0.18 -0.55 14.40
CA TRP A 159 1.61 -0.55 14.14
C TRP A 159 2.16 -1.95 14.37
N LEU A 160 2.64 -2.58 13.31
CA LEU A 160 3.20 -3.93 13.35
C LEU A 160 4.71 -3.85 13.15
N LYS A 161 5.45 -4.47 14.08
CA LYS A 161 6.90 -4.67 14.00
C LYS A 161 7.20 -6.06 13.44
#